data_AF-A0A3C0ZED3-F1
#
_entry.id   AF-A0A3C0ZED3-F1
#
_cell.length_a   1.000
_cell.length_b   1.000
_cell.length_c   1.000
_cell.angle_alpha   90.00
_cell.angle_beta   90.00
_cell.angle_gamma   90.00
#
_symmetry.space_group_name_H-M   'P 1'
#
loop_
_entity.id
_entity.type
_entity.pdbx_description
1 polymer ?
#
loop_
_entity_poly.entity_id
_entity_poly.type
_entity_poly.pdbx_seq_one_letter_code
_entity_poly.pdbx_strand_id
1 'polypeptide(L)'
;MNTIFKEKNETMHIGHNIKRIREIQGIKQEAFGQLCRNKYSQQRISDFENMVALDEPLLEELATALGVTPEFVQSFKDENVIYNIQSNQDTSYSNQQYNQPTIHNDGSDKLVALLEKFIEEDRAKTQSIAALSQAVLDLTNEVKKLKEGK
;
A
#
# COMPACT_ATOMS: atom_id res chain seq x y z
N MET A 1 -22.21 45.50 -32.84
CA MET A 1 -22.88 44.44 -32.07
C MET A 1 -21.81 43.78 -31.21
N ASN A 2 -21.86 43.97 -29.88
CA ASN A 2 -20.92 43.30 -28.98
C ASN A 2 -21.48 41.92 -28.66
N THR A 3 -20.92 40.88 -29.28
CA THR A 3 -21.20 39.49 -28.91
C THR A 3 -20.45 39.19 -27.61
N ILE A 4 -21.16 39.28 -26.50
CA ILE A 4 -20.70 38.78 -25.21
C ILE A 4 -20.73 37.25 -25.31
N PHE A 5 -19.55 36.63 -25.42
CA PHE A 5 -19.42 35.19 -25.25
C PHE A 5 -19.77 34.89 -23.79
N LYS A 6 -20.93 34.28 -23.57
CA LYS A 6 -21.31 33.76 -22.25
C LYS A 6 -20.26 32.70 -21.91
N GLU A 7 -19.44 32.94 -20.88
CA GLU A 7 -18.58 31.90 -20.31
C GLU A 7 -19.45 30.66 -20.10
N LYS A 8 -18.97 29.53 -20.62
CA LYS A 8 -19.55 28.22 -20.35
C LYS A 8 -19.35 28.01 -18.85
N ASN A 9 -20.33 28.43 -18.05
CA ASN A 9 -20.47 27.96 -16.69
C ASN A 9 -20.57 26.44 -16.80
N GLU A 10 -19.45 25.76 -16.61
CA GLU A 10 -19.43 24.34 -16.35
C GLU A 10 -20.20 24.17 -15.05
N THR A 11 -21.52 24.02 -15.18
CA THR A 11 -22.37 23.61 -14.08
C THR A 11 -21.87 22.23 -13.70
N MET A 12 -21.02 22.22 -12.68
CA MET A 12 -20.36 21.03 -12.19
C MET A 12 -21.44 20.03 -11.79
N HIS A 13 -21.53 18.94 -12.54
CA HIS A 13 -22.53 17.91 -12.28
C HIS A 13 -22.08 17.08 -11.08
N ILE A 14 -22.57 17.44 -9.90
CA ILE A 14 -22.19 16.78 -8.64
C ILE A 14 -22.49 15.27 -8.69
N GLY A 15 -23.62 14.88 -9.29
CA GLY A 15 -23.95 13.47 -9.50
C GLY A 15 -22.93 12.73 -10.36
N HIS A 16 -22.34 13.40 -11.36
CA HIS A 16 -21.30 12.81 -12.21
C HIS A 16 -20.02 12.55 -11.43
N ASN A 17 -19.64 13.48 -10.54
CA ASN A 17 -18.49 13.31 -9.66
C ASN A 17 -18.68 12.11 -8.72
N ILE A 18 -19.87 11.96 -8.13
CA ILE A 18 -20.24 10.80 -7.30
C ILE A 18 -20.12 9.50 -8.10
N LYS A 19 -20.68 9.47 -9.31
CA LYS A 19 -20.59 8.32 -10.22
C LYS A 19 -19.13 7.94 -10.48
N ARG A 20 -18.28 8.92 -10.79
CA ARG A 20 -16.88 8.68 -11.12
C ARG A 20 -16.09 8.17 -9.92
N ILE A 21 -16.26 8.79 -8.75
CA ILE A 21 -15.62 8.35 -7.50
C ILE A 21 -16.02 6.90 -7.19
N ARG A 22 -17.31 6.57 -7.30
CA ARG A 22 -17.81 5.20 -7.11
C ARG A 22 -17.15 4.21 -8.08
N GLU A 23 -17.06 4.57 -9.37
CA GLU A 23 -16.46 3.72 -10.39
C GLU A 23 -14.96 3.49 -10.15
N ILE A 24 -14.23 4.51 -9.69
CA ILE A 24 -12.82 4.38 -9.30
C ILE A 24 -12.66 3.40 -8.13
N GLN A 25 -13.59 3.40 -7.18
CA GLN A 25 -13.60 2.43 -6.07
C GLN A 25 -14.08 1.03 -6.49
N GLY A 26 -14.56 0.84 -7.73
CA GLY A 26 -15.03 -0.46 -8.22
C GLY A 26 -16.37 -0.91 -7.61
N ILE A 27 -17.14 0.00 -7.02
CA ILE A 27 -18.39 -0.32 -6.33
C ILE A 27 -19.57 -0.31 -7.31
N LYS A 28 -20.37 -1.38 -7.33
CA LYS A 28 -21.62 -1.42 -8.12
C LYS A 28 -22.68 -0.51 -7.49
N GLN A 29 -23.54 0.09 -8.32
CA GLN A 29 -24.62 0.98 -7.85
C GLN A 29 -25.51 0.34 -6.76
N GLU A 30 -25.82 -0.95 -6.89
CA GLU A 30 -26.59 -1.69 -5.87
C GLU A 30 -25.86 -1.74 -4.52
N ALA A 31 -24.58 -2.10 -4.54
CA ALA A 31 -23.75 -2.14 -3.33
C ALA A 31 -23.58 -0.74 -2.72
N PHE A 32 -23.39 0.29 -3.56
CA PHE A 32 -23.32 1.67 -3.10
C PHE A 32 -24.62 2.12 -2.41
N GLY A 33 -25.77 1.76 -2.98
CA GLY A 33 -27.07 2.00 -2.37
C GLY A 33 -27.21 1.37 -0.99
N GLN A 34 -26.67 0.16 -0.79
CA GLN A 34 -26.68 -0.52 0.51
C GLN A 34 -25.73 0.09 1.55
N LEU A 35 -24.70 0.82 1.13
CA LEU A 35 -23.79 1.55 2.02
C LEU A 35 -24.42 2.86 2.54
N CYS A 36 -25.38 3.42 1.81
CA CYS A 36 -26.11 4.61 2.21
C CYS A 36 -27.03 4.32 3.40
N ARG A 37 -27.23 5.31 4.28
CA ARG A 37 -28.05 5.16 5.49
C ARG A 37 -29.49 4.77 5.15
N ASN A 38 -30.02 5.36 4.09
CA ASN A 38 -31.38 5.14 3.61
C ASN A 38 -31.55 3.89 2.73
N LYS A 39 -30.48 3.11 2.51
CA LYS A 39 -30.48 1.87 1.70
C LYS A 39 -31.19 2.04 0.35
N TYR A 40 -30.61 2.83 -0.53
CA TYR A 40 -31.20 3.14 -1.82
C TYR A 40 -31.18 1.94 -2.78
N SER A 41 -32.18 1.87 -3.65
CA SER A 41 -32.18 0.94 -4.78
C SER A 41 -31.19 1.39 -5.85
N GLN A 42 -30.77 0.46 -6.71
CA GLN A 42 -29.91 0.76 -7.85
C GLN A 42 -30.47 1.90 -8.72
N GLN A 43 -31.78 1.90 -8.97
CA GLN A 43 -32.46 2.94 -9.75
C GLN A 43 -32.31 4.31 -9.10
N ARG A 44 -32.54 4.41 -7.78
CA ARG A 44 -32.40 5.69 -7.06
C ARG A 44 -30.97 6.21 -7.06
N ILE A 45 -29.98 5.34 -6.92
CA ILE A 45 -28.57 5.72 -7.05
C ILE A 45 -28.28 6.24 -8.46
N SER A 46 -28.79 5.57 -9.50
CA SER A 46 -28.67 6.05 -10.87
C SER A 46 -29.31 7.41 -11.07
N ASP A 47 -30.46 7.68 -10.43
CA ASP A 47 -31.12 8.98 -10.49
C ASP A 47 -30.24 10.07 -9.85
N PHE A 48 -29.69 9.82 -8.65
CA PHE A 48 -28.80 10.76 -7.97
C PHE A 48 -27.52 11.05 -8.77
N GLU A 49 -26.94 10.04 -9.42
CA GLU A 49 -25.75 10.18 -10.27
C GLU A 49 -26.00 11.05 -11.52
N ASN A 50 -27.25 11.16 -11.98
CA ASN A 50 -27.60 11.98 -13.14
C ASN A 50 -28.03 13.41 -12.76
N MET A 51 -28.14 13.73 -11.47
CA MET A 51 -28.51 15.06 -10.99
C MET A 51 -27.35 16.05 -11.12
N VAL A 52 -27.67 17.28 -11.54
CA VAL A 52 -26.68 18.38 -11.65
C VAL A 52 -26.25 18.86 -10.27
N ALA A 53 -27.21 19.02 -9.38
CA ALA A 53 -27.03 19.41 -7.99
C ALA A 53 -27.80 18.45 -7.08
N LEU A 54 -27.27 18.23 -5.88
CA LEU A 54 -27.90 17.42 -4.84
C LEU A 54 -28.08 18.31 -3.61
N ASP A 55 -29.14 18.05 -2.85
CA ASP A 55 -29.35 18.72 -1.57
C ASP A 55 -28.18 18.39 -0.63
N GLU A 56 -27.72 19.37 0.15
CA GLU A 56 -26.62 19.23 1.11
C GLU A 56 -26.69 17.94 1.97
N PRO A 57 -27.83 17.59 2.62
CA PRO A 57 -27.91 16.36 3.41
C PRO A 57 -27.75 15.08 2.58
N LEU A 58 -28.19 15.09 1.33
CA LEU A 58 -28.06 13.96 0.42
C LEU A 58 -26.61 13.83 -0.07
N LEU A 59 -25.96 14.95 -0.39
CA LEU A 59 -24.54 14.96 -0.74
C LEU A 59 -23.68 14.45 0.42
N GLU A 60 -23.95 14.88 1.64
CA GLU A 60 -23.24 14.42 2.85
C GLU A 60 -23.41 12.91 3.06
N GLU A 61 -24.62 12.39 2.90
CA GLU A 61 -24.89 10.96 3.00
C GLU A 61 -24.10 10.16 1.95
N LEU A 62 -24.16 10.58 0.68
CA LEU A 62 -23.51 9.89 -0.42
C LEU A 62 -21.97 9.97 -0.33
N ALA A 63 -21.42 11.13 0.05
CA ALA A 63 -20.00 11.31 0.28
C ALA A 63 -19.50 10.43 1.44
N THR A 64 -20.25 10.40 2.54
CA THR A 64 -19.94 9.54 3.70
C THR A 64 -19.96 8.06 3.32
N ALA A 65 -20.93 7.63 2.51
CA ALA A 65 -21.01 6.24 2.03
C ALA A 65 -19.85 5.85 1.11
N LEU A 66 -19.25 6.82 0.39
CA LEU A 66 -18.01 6.65 -0.39
C LEU A 66 -16.73 6.85 0.43
N GLY A 67 -16.83 7.21 1.71
CA GLY A 67 -15.68 7.48 2.58
C GLY A 67 -14.91 8.76 2.24
N VAL A 68 -15.56 9.74 1.61
CA VAL A 68 -14.98 11.03 1.21
C VAL A 68 -15.76 12.20 1.82
N THR A 69 -15.24 13.42 1.74
CA THR A 69 -15.96 14.62 2.20
C THR A 69 -16.82 15.22 1.08
N PRO A 70 -17.91 15.94 1.41
CA PRO A 70 -18.72 16.66 0.42
C PRO A 70 -17.90 17.63 -0.43
N GLU A 71 -16.92 18.31 0.18
CA GLU A 71 -16.03 19.25 -0.50
C GLU A 71 -15.12 18.54 -1.50
N PHE A 72 -14.70 17.31 -1.20
CA PHE A 72 -13.94 16.48 -2.15
C PHE A 72 -14.80 16.16 -3.37
N VAL A 73 -16.06 15.75 -3.18
CA VAL A 73 -17.00 15.47 -4.28
C VAL A 73 -17.23 16.73 -5.13
N GLN A 74 -17.34 17.90 -4.50
CA GLN A 74 -17.49 19.17 -5.21
C GLN A 74 -16.20 19.56 -5.96
N SER A 75 -15.02 19.43 -5.36
CA SER A 75 -13.76 19.80 -6.02
C SER A 75 -13.19 18.73 -6.95
N PHE A 76 -13.86 17.60 -7.07
CA PHE A 76 -13.45 16.46 -7.88
C PHE A 76 -13.38 16.82 -9.36
N LYS A 77 -12.27 16.46 -10.01
CA LYS A 77 -12.04 16.62 -11.45
C LYS A 77 -11.48 15.33 -12.03
N ASP A 78 -12.14 14.80 -13.04
CA ASP A 78 -11.74 13.56 -13.74
C ASP A 78 -10.30 13.60 -14.27
N GLU A 79 -9.86 14.76 -14.78
CA GLU A 79 -8.52 14.94 -15.35
C GLU A 79 -7.41 14.73 -14.31
N ASN A 80 -7.64 15.12 -13.05
CA ASN A 80 -6.66 14.93 -11.96
C ASN A 80 -6.51 13.44 -11.57
N VAL A 81 -7.56 12.64 -11.76
CA VAL A 81 -7.49 11.19 -11.53
C VAL A 81 -6.79 10.50 -12.69
N ILE A 82 -7.06 10.92 -13.93
CA ILE A 82 -6.36 10.37 -15.11
C ILE A 82 -4.86 10.68 -15.02
N TYR A 83 -4.46 11.89 -14.58
CA TYR A 83 -3.04 12.22 -14.38
C TYR A 83 -2.36 11.35 -13.31
N ASN A 84 -3.04 11.04 -12.21
CA ASN A 84 -2.49 10.15 -11.16
C ASN A 84 -2.47 8.66 -11.57
N ILE A 85 -3.44 8.20 -12.37
CA ILE A 85 -3.45 6.82 -12.89
C ILE A 85 -2.43 6.66 -14.02
N GLN A 86 -2.31 7.65 -14.91
CA GLN A 86 -1.25 7.70 -15.93
C GLN A 86 0.11 7.83 -15.27
N SER A 87 0.30 8.66 -14.24
CA SER A 87 1.58 8.70 -13.51
C SER A 87 1.92 7.38 -12.80
N ASN A 88 0.95 6.49 -12.54
CA ASN A 88 1.18 5.16 -11.97
C ASN A 88 1.27 4.03 -13.01
N GLN A 89 0.82 4.26 -14.25
CA GLN A 89 0.93 3.31 -15.38
C GLN A 89 2.08 3.67 -16.33
N ASP A 90 2.32 4.95 -16.63
CA ASP A 90 3.41 5.47 -17.48
C ASP A 90 4.77 5.52 -16.77
N THR A 91 4.83 5.21 -15.47
CA THR A 91 6.10 4.86 -14.81
C THR A 91 6.74 3.59 -15.38
N SER A 92 6.02 2.85 -16.23
CA SER A 92 6.57 1.62 -16.79
C SER A 92 7.51 1.85 -17.99
N TYR A 93 7.44 2.93 -18.80
CA TYR A 93 8.23 2.94 -20.05
C TYR A 93 8.83 4.24 -20.64
N SER A 94 8.62 5.48 -20.17
CA SER A 94 9.12 6.61 -21.02
C SER A 94 9.60 7.95 -20.41
N ASN A 95 9.59 8.21 -19.10
CA ASN A 95 10.04 9.55 -18.61
C ASN A 95 10.86 9.56 -17.30
N GLN A 96 11.52 8.47 -16.94
CA GLN A 96 12.33 8.36 -15.72
C GLN A 96 13.82 8.71 -15.94
N GLN A 97 14.13 9.85 -16.58
CA GLN A 97 15.55 10.22 -16.80
C GLN A 97 16.13 11.25 -15.81
N TYR A 98 15.34 11.86 -14.92
CA TYR A 98 15.87 12.94 -14.05
C TYR A 98 15.49 12.93 -12.57
N ASN A 99 14.85 11.88 -12.06
CA ASN A 99 14.71 11.74 -10.60
C ASN A 99 14.69 10.27 -10.20
N GLN A 100 15.86 9.63 -10.28
CA GLN A 100 16.08 8.32 -9.66
C GLN A 100 16.32 8.57 -8.17
N PRO A 101 15.38 8.24 -7.26
CA PRO A 101 15.71 8.19 -5.85
C PRO A 101 16.81 7.12 -5.70
N THR A 102 17.96 7.51 -5.15
CA THR A 102 19.05 6.58 -4.87
C THR A 102 18.60 5.67 -3.74
N ILE A 103 17.98 4.54 -4.07
CA ILE A 103 17.60 3.51 -3.10
C ILE A 103 18.91 2.87 -2.62
N HIS A 104 19.41 3.33 -1.47
CA HIS A 104 20.49 2.67 -0.75
C HIS A 104 19.91 1.40 -0.13
N ASN A 105 20.07 0.27 -0.83
CA ASN A 105 19.68 -1.03 -0.30
C ASN A 105 20.78 -1.53 0.65
N ASP A 106 20.82 -0.97 1.86
CA ASP A 106 21.73 -1.42 2.92
C ASP A 106 21.32 -2.79 3.51
N GLY A 107 20.30 -3.44 2.94
CA GLY A 107 19.77 -4.72 3.40
C GLY A 107 20.72 -5.88 3.11
N SER A 108 21.40 -5.86 1.96
CA SER A 108 22.38 -6.89 1.59
C SER A 108 23.58 -6.89 2.53
N ASP A 109 24.10 -5.71 2.83
CA ASP A 109 25.33 -5.57 3.63
C ASP A 109 25.08 -5.99 5.09
N LYS A 110 23.91 -5.65 5.63
CA LYS A 110 23.46 -6.11 6.95
C LYS A 110 23.26 -7.63 7.00
N LEU A 111 22.73 -8.22 5.93
CA LEU A 111 22.55 -9.67 5.83
C LEU A 111 23.89 -10.40 5.77
N VAL A 112 24.84 -9.90 4.98
CA VAL A 112 26.20 -10.46 4.89
C VAL A 112 26.90 -10.39 6.24
N ALA A 113 26.87 -9.24 6.93
CA ALA A 113 27.49 -9.09 8.25
C ALA A 113 26.88 -10.05 9.30
N LEU A 114 25.57 -10.29 9.24
CA LEU A 114 24.90 -11.25 10.14
C LEU A 114 25.33 -12.70 9.86
N LEU A 115 25.45 -13.07 8.58
CA LEU A 115 25.89 -14.41 8.18
C LEU A 115 27.35 -14.67 8.57
N GLU A 116 28.24 -13.68 8.40
CA GLU A 116 29.64 -13.78 8.82
C GLU A 116 29.76 -13.99 10.33
N LYS A 117 28.99 -13.23 11.13
CA LYS A 117 28.96 -13.40 12.58
C LYS A 117 28.45 -14.79 12.98
N PHE A 118 27.42 -15.30 12.31
CA PHE A 118 26.88 -16.63 12.58
C PHE A 118 27.91 -17.73 12.32
N ILE A 119 28.65 -17.64 11.21
CA ILE A 119 29.72 -18.59 10.87
C ILE A 119 30.84 -18.56 11.93
N GLU A 120 31.21 -17.37 12.41
CA GLU A 120 32.25 -17.25 13.43
C GLU A 120 31.83 -17.85 14.77
N GLU A 121 30.58 -17.62 15.19
CA GLU A 121 30.03 -18.25 16.40
C GLU A 121 29.98 -19.78 16.29
N ASP A 122 29.61 -20.31 15.12
CA ASP A 122 29.55 -21.74 14.88
C ASP A 122 30.94 -22.40 14.91
N ARG A 123 31.95 -21.72 14.34
CA ARG A 123 33.35 -22.15 14.42
C ARG A 123 33.86 -22.15 15.86
N ALA A 124 33.60 -21.09 16.62
CA ALA A 124 34.02 -20.99 18.02
C ALA A 124 33.40 -22.11 18.88
N LYS A 125 32.10 -22.39 18.69
CA LYS A 125 31.40 -23.50 19.36
C LYS A 125 32.01 -24.85 18.97
N THR A 126 32.27 -25.07 17.69
CA THR A 126 32.88 -26.31 17.18
C THR A 126 34.27 -26.54 17.75
N GLN A 127 35.10 -25.49 17.82
CA GLN A 127 36.43 -25.57 18.43
C GLN A 127 36.36 -25.87 19.94
N SER A 128 35.44 -25.25 20.66
CA SER A 128 35.22 -25.55 22.08
C SER A 128 34.81 -27.01 22.30
N ILE A 129 33.93 -27.55 21.45
CA ILE A 129 33.51 -28.96 21.52
C ILE A 129 34.69 -29.90 21.24
N ALA A 130 35.52 -29.58 20.25
CA ALA A 130 36.71 -30.35 19.92
C ALA A 130 37.72 -30.35 21.07
N ALA A 131 37.98 -29.18 21.68
CA ALA A 131 38.88 -29.05 22.83
C ALA A 131 38.37 -29.84 24.05
N LEU A 132 37.07 -29.78 24.34
CA LEU A 132 36.46 -30.58 25.40
C LEU A 132 36.55 -32.07 25.11
N SER A 133 36.33 -32.51 23.87
CA SER A 133 36.51 -33.92 23.49
C SER A 133 37.94 -34.40 23.72
N GLN A 134 38.94 -33.59 23.36
CA GLN A 134 40.34 -33.94 23.57
C GLN A 134 40.67 -34.05 25.07
N ALA A 135 40.22 -33.10 25.88
CA ALA A 135 40.42 -33.15 27.33
C ALA A 135 39.77 -34.40 27.97
N VAL A 136 38.59 -34.79 27.50
CA VAL A 136 37.92 -36.03 27.95
C VAL A 136 38.72 -37.28 27.55
N LEU A 137 39.29 -37.31 26.34
CA LEU A 137 40.15 -38.43 25.90
C LEU A 137 41.42 -38.53 26.74
N ASP A 138 42.07 -37.42 27.03
CA ASP A 138 43.29 -37.36 27.84
C ASP A 138 43.02 -37.85 29.28
N LEU A 139 41.94 -37.38 29.89
CA LEU A 139 41.48 -37.86 31.21
C LEU A 139 41.15 -39.36 31.19
N THR A 140 40.49 -39.84 30.13
CA THR A 140 40.16 -41.26 29.99
C THR A 140 41.42 -42.12 29.93
N ASN A 141 42.44 -41.67 29.20
CA ASN A 141 43.74 -42.35 29.11
C ASN A 141 44.47 -42.36 30.46
N GLU A 142 44.42 -41.27 31.22
CA GLU A 142 45.02 -41.18 32.55
C GLU A 142 44.32 -42.10 33.56
N VAL A 143 42.98 -42.11 33.59
CA VAL A 143 42.19 -43.04 34.42
C VAL A 143 42.49 -44.49 34.08
N LYS A 144 42.67 -44.82 32.79
CA LYS A 144 43.05 -46.17 32.36
C LYS A 144 44.43 -46.57 32.89
N LYS A 145 45.43 -45.69 32.81
CA LYS A 145 46.78 -45.91 33.37
C LYS A 145 46.75 -46.12 34.89
N LEU A 146 45.93 -45.36 35.61
CA LEU A 146 45.77 -45.52 37.07
C LEU A 146 45.07 -46.83 37.46
N LYS A 147 44.23 -47.37 36.59
CA LYS A 147 43.54 -48.66 36.79
C LYS A 147 44.41 -49.87 36.42
N GLU A 148 45.34 -49.71 35.48
CA GLU A 148 46.31 -50.75 35.07
C GLU A 148 47.54 -50.82 35.98
N GLY A 149 47.84 -49.75 36.74
CA GLY A 149 48.94 -49.68 37.72
C GLY A 149 48.61 -50.15 39.15
N LYS A 150 47.46 -50.83 39.36
CA LYS A 150 47.06 -51.49 40.60
C LYS A 150 46.82 -52.97 40.34
#